data_AF-A0AAX6MV75-F1
#
_entry.id   AF-A0AAX6MV75-F1
#
_cell.length_a   1.000
_cell.length_b   1.000
_cell.length_c   1.000
_cell.angle_alpha   90.00
_cell.angle_beta   90.00
_cell.angle_gamma   90.00
#
_symmetry.space_group_name_H-M   'P 1'
#
loop_
_entity.id
_entity.type
_entity.pdbx_description
1 polymer ?
#
loop_
_entity_poly.entity_id
_entity_poly.type
_entity_poly.pdbx_seq_one_letter_code
_entity_poly.pdbx_strand_id
1 'polypeptide(L)'
;MTQYFDMILSWGTWDEFQTLLEGLLATAHKHGVSLTNVATRWVLQQPAVGAVIVGSRLGVSDHVAENLKAFEFELDDNDMHSINRIALGSSREKVTAVFDRLGDCGNEYRTMH
;
A
#
# COMPACT_ATOMS: atom_id res chain seq x y z
N MET A 1 19.95 0.10 5.75
CA MET A 1 19.15 -1.00 5.14
C MET A 1 17.80 -1.12 5.85
N THR A 2 17.15 0.01 6.20
CA THR A 2 16.24 0.04 7.36
C THR A 2 14.87 0.68 7.10
N GLN A 3 14.75 1.64 6.18
CA GLN A 3 13.53 2.45 6.04
C GLN A 3 12.23 1.66 5.76
N TYR A 4 12.25 0.71 4.81
CA TYR A 4 11.05 -0.05 4.46
C TYR A 4 10.68 -1.09 5.52
N PHE A 5 11.67 -1.76 6.09
CA PHE A 5 11.44 -2.74 7.14
C PHE A 5 10.91 -2.07 8.41
N ASP A 6 11.47 -0.91 8.78
CA ASP A 6 10.99 -0.10 9.90
C ASP A 6 9.54 0.37 9.67
N MET A 7 9.18 0.73 8.43
CA MET A 7 7.80 1.07 8.08
C MET A 7 6.86 -0.12 8.26
N ILE A 8 7.24 -1.31 7.77
CA ILE A 8 6.45 -2.54 7.96
C ILE A 8 6.24 -2.83 9.44
N LEU A 9 7.31 -2.74 10.25
CA LEU A 9 7.24 -2.95 11.69
C LEU A 9 6.50 -1.84 12.45
N SER A 10 6.35 -0.66 11.85
CA SER A 10 5.52 0.42 12.40
C SER A 10 4.04 0.22 12.09
N TRP A 11 3.74 -0.46 10.99
CA TRP A 11 2.38 -0.82 10.58
C TRP A 11 1.84 -2.09 11.24
N GLY A 12 2.70 -3.10 11.43
CA GLY A 12 2.32 -4.41 11.97
C GLY A 12 3.51 -5.35 12.11
N THR A 13 3.26 -6.65 12.02
CA THR A 13 4.31 -7.68 12.04
C THR A 13 4.69 -8.13 10.63
N TRP A 14 5.79 -8.88 10.53
CA TRP A 14 6.19 -9.49 9.26
C TRP A 14 5.15 -10.48 8.74
N ASP A 15 4.56 -11.30 9.62
CA ASP A 15 3.54 -12.29 9.24
C ASP A 15 2.25 -11.63 8.74
N GLU A 16 1.86 -10.51 9.36
CA GLU A 16 0.74 -9.70 8.88
C GLU A 16 1.04 -9.08 7.53
N PHE A 17 2.29 -8.68 7.27
CA PHE A 17 2.69 -8.17 5.97
C PHE A 17 2.64 -9.27 4.91
N GLN A 18 3.06 -10.50 5.22
CA GLN A 18 2.89 -11.63 4.30
C GLN A 18 1.42 -11.92 4.03
N THR A 19 0.57 -11.87 5.06
CA THR A 19 -0.89 -12.03 4.91
C THR A 19 -1.49 -10.97 3.98
N LEU A 20 -1.03 -9.71 4.10
CA LEU A 20 -1.43 -8.64 3.19
C LEU A 20 -0.99 -8.93 1.75
N LEU A 21 0.26 -9.37 1.55
CA LEU A 21 0.77 -9.72 0.22
C LEU A 21 -0.02 -10.87 -0.41
N GLU A 22 -0.39 -11.89 0.36
CA GLU A 22 -1.22 -13.01 -0.10
C GLU A 22 -2.62 -12.53 -0.51
N GLY A 23 -3.24 -11.66 0.29
CA GLY A 23 -4.54 -11.05 -0.04
C GLY A 23 -4.48 -10.23 -1.32
N LEU A 24 -3.47 -9.38 -1.46
CA LEU A 24 -3.23 -8.60 -2.68
C LEU A 24 -2.99 -9.50 -3.89
N LEU A 25 -2.26 -10.60 -3.73
CA LEU A 25 -1.98 -11.57 -4.78
C LEU A 25 -3.25 -12.30 -5.24
N ALA A 26 -4.12 -12.70 -4.30
CA ALA A 26 -5.40 -13.31 -4.62
C ALA A 26 -6.28 -12.37 -5.46
N THR A 27 -6.37 -11.10 -5.08
CA THR A 27 -7.06 -10.06 -5.86
C THR A 27 -6.37 -9.83 -7.21
N ALA A 28 -5.04 -9.85 -7.26
CA ALA A 28 -4.28 -9.69 -8.50
C ALA A 28 -4.59 -10.80 -9.50
N HIS A 29 -4.69 -12.05 -9.03
CA HIS A 29 -5.09 -13.19 -9.86
C HIS A 29 -6.52 -13.05 -10.39
N LYS A 30 -7.47 -12.58 -9.58
CA LYS A 30 -8.86 -12.32 -10.00
C LYS A 30 -8.92 -11.33 -11.17
N HIS A 31 -8.10 -10.28 -11.14
CA HIS A 31 -8.09 -9.20 -12.13
C HIS A 31 -7.06 -9.40 -13.27
N GLY A 32 -6.21 -10.42 -13.20
CA GLY A 32 -5.17 -10.67 -14.21
C GLY A 32 -4.06 -9.62 -14.25
N VAL A 33 -3.78 -8.97 -13.11
CA VAL A 33 -2.76 -7.91 -12.97
C VAL A 33 -1.70 -8.28 -11.94
N SER A 34 -0.69 -7.43 -11.74
CA SER A 34 0.31 -7.61 -10.67
C SER A 34 -0.25 -7.17 -9.31
N LEU A 35 0.31 -7.72 -8.22
CA LEU A 35 -0.03 -7.28 -6.86
C LEU A 35 0.29 -5.79 -6.64
N THR A 36 1.32 -5.25 -7.31
CA THR A 36 1.68 -3.84 -7.28
C THR A 36 0.58 -2.98 -7.90
N ASN A 37 -0.06 -3.45 -8.97
CA ASN A 37 -1.20 -2.75 -9.57
C ASN A 37 -2.41 -2.76 -8.64
N VAL A 38 -2.67 -3.86 -7.92
CA VAL A 38 -3.73 -3.91 -6.89
C VAL A 38 -3.46 -2.92 -5.77
N ALA A 39 -2.25 -2.90 -5.22
CA ALA A 39 -1.86 -1.94 -4.19
C ALA A 39 -1.99 -0.47 -4.67
N THR A 40 -1.53 -0.19 -5.89
CA THR A 40 -1.61 1.14 -6.51
C THR A 40 -3.06 1.55 -6.74
N ARG A 41 -3.89 0.65 -7.27
CA ARG A 41 -5.31 0.88 -7.51
C ARG A 41 -6.07 1.12 -6.21
N TRP A 42 -5.74 0.39 -5.14
CA TRP A 42 -6.31 0.61 -3.82
C TRP A 42 -6.07 2.04 -3.31
N VAL A 43 -4.87 2.58 -3.50
CA VAL A 43 -4.56 3.98 -3.16
C VAL A 43 -5.34 4.95 -4.05
N LEU A 44 -5.38 4.71 -5.37
CA LEU A 44 -6.09 5.57 -6.33
C LEU A 44 -7.62 5.60 -6.10
N GLN A 45 -8.22 4.55 -5.56
CA GLN A 45 -9.65 4.49 -5.28
C GLN A 45 -10.08 5.16 -3.97
N GLN A 46 -9.14 5.71 -3.19
CA GLN A 46 -9.52 6.47 -2.00
C GLN A 46 -10.14 7.82 -2.41
N PRO A 47 -11.27 8.24 -1.82
CA PRO A 47 -11.97 9.46 -2.25
C PRO A 47 -11.13 10.75 -2.24
N ALA A 48 -10.10 10.81 -1.40
CA ALA A 48 -9.22 11.97 -1.26
C ALA A 48 -7.97 11.93 -2.15
N VAL A 49 -7.76 10.87 -2.94
CA VAL A 49 -6.54 10.69 -3.74
C VAL A 49 -6.79 11.07 -5.19
N GLY A 50 -6.06 12.08 -5.68
CA GLY A 50 -6.10 12.50 -7.08
C GLY A 50 -5.02 11.86 -7.98
N ALA A 51 -3.92 11.36 -7.40
CA ALA A 51 -2.80 10.77 -8.14
C ALA A 51 -1.91 9.89 -7.26
N VAL A 52 -1.14 8.99 -7.89
CA VAL A 52 -0.06 8.21 -7.27
C VAL A 52 1.25 8.47 -8.02
N ILE A 53 2.35 8.61 -7.30
CA ILE A 53 3.69 8.78 -7.85
C ILE A 53 4.44 7.44 -7.75
N VAL A 54 4.85 6.89 -8.90
CA VAL A 54 5.65 5.67 -8.96
C VAL A 54 7.05 6.03 -9.46
N GLY A 55 8.05 5.87 -8.61
CA GLY A 55 9.45 6.06 -9.01
C GLY A 55 9.95 4.88 -9.85
N SER A 56 10.37 5.12 -11.09
CA SER A 56 11.07 4.14 -11.93
C SER A 56 12.53 4.54 -12.16
N ARG A 57 13.39 3.55 -12.41
CA ARG A 57 14.76 3.78 -12.87
C ARG A 57 14.80 3.64 -14.39
N LEU A 58 14.80 4.78 -15.06
CA LEU A 58 14.84 4.88 -16.52
C LEU A 58 16.02 4.07 -17.09
N GLY A 59 15.74 3.15 -18.03
CA GLY A 59 16.75 2.33 -18.70
C GLY A 59 17.18 1.04 -17.98
N VAL A 60 16.69 0.75 -16.77
CA VAL A 60 16.94 -0.52 -16.07
C VAL A 60 15.64 -1.30 -15.87
N SER A 61 14.56 -0.63 -15.48
CA SER A 61 13.25 -1.26 -15.26
C SER A 61 12.12 -0.27 -15.53
N ASP A 62 11.85 0.02 -16.80
CA ASP A 62 10.70 0.84 -17.17
C ASP A 62 9.46 -0.03 -17.30
N HIS A 63 8.87 -0.35 -16.14
CA HIS A 63 7.59 -1.05 -16.02
C HIS A 63 6.39 -0.12 -16.27
N VAL A 64 6.55 0.89 -17.13
CA VAL A 64 5.53 1.92 -17.38
C VAL A 64 4.22 1.29 -17.83
N ALA A 65 4.28 0.37 -18.79
CA ALA A 65 3.09 -0.35 -19.28
C ALA A 65 2.42 -1.18 -18.17
N GLU A 66 3.19 -1.84 -17.31
CA GLU A 66 2.62 -2.59 -16.18
C GLU A 66 1.97 -1.67 -15.15
N ASN A 67 2.60 -0.54 -14.81
CA ASN A 67 2.06 0.43 -13.86
C ASN A 67 0.75 1.06 -14.38
N LEU A 68 0.65 1.29 -15.69
CA LEU A 68 -0.56 1.87 -16.30
C LEU A 68 -1.78 0.96 -16.20
N LYS A 69 -1.59 -0.36 -16.08
CA LYS A 69 -2.71 -1.29 -15.86
C LYS A 69 -3.47 -0.98 -14.56
N ALA A 70 -2.89 -0.25 -13.61
CA ALA A 70 -3.62 0.23 -12.43
C ALA A 70 -4.81 1.15 -12.76
N PHE A 71 -4.91 1.67 -13.99
CA PHE A 71 -6.04 2.46 -14.46
C PHE A 71 -7.06 1.67 -15.30
N GLU A 72 -6.79 0.39 -15.60
CA GLU A 72 -7.58 -0.44 -16.52
C GLU A 72 -8.61 -1.33 -15.80
N PHE A 73 -8.64 -1.32 -14.46
CA PHE A 73 -9.58 -2.10 -13.65
C PHE A 73 -10.00 -1.33 -12.41
N GLU A 74 -11.01 -1.84 -11.71
CA GLU A 74 -11.46 -1.33 -10.42
C GLU A 74 -11.57 -2.47 -9.42
N LEU A 75 -11.21 -2.18 -8.17
CA LEU A 75 -11.48 -3.03 -7.02
C LEU A 75 -12.95 -2.90 -6.66
N ASP A 76 -13.66 -4.02 -6.67
CA ASP A 76 -15.05 -4.06 -6.22
C ASP A 76 -15.14 -4.01 -4.70
N ASP A 77 -16.37 -3.95 -4.18
CA ASP A 77 -16.61 -3.85 -2.74
C ASP A 77 -16.00 -5.03 -1.96
N ASN A 78 -15.98 -6.24 -2.53
CA ASN A 78 -15.41 -7.41 -1.86
C ASN A 78 -13.88 -7.34 -1.82
N ASP A 79 -13.25 -6.89 -2.90
CA ASP A 79 -11.81 -6.65 -2.96
C ASP A 79 -11.42 -5.58 -1.93
N MET A 80 -12.12 -4.45 -1.94
CA MET A 80 -11.91 -3.35 -1.01
C MET A 80 -12.08 -3.79 0.44
N HIS A 81 -13.15 -4.53 0.76
CA HIS A 81 -13.38 -5.04 2.11
C HIS A 81 -12.29 -6.03 2.56
N SER A 82 -11.85 -6.92 1.67
CA SER A 82 -10.84 -7.92 1.98
C SER A 82 -9.48 -7.29 2.25
N ILE A 83 -9.07 -6.35 1.39
CA ILE A 83 -7.83 -5.60 1.56
C ILE A 83 -7.89 -4.72 2.81
N ASN A 84 -8.97 -3.96 3.00
CA ASN A 84 -9.13 -3.06 4.15
C ASN A 84 -9.05 -3.79 5.48
N ARG A 85 -9.67 -4.97 5.59
CA ARG A 85 -9.64 -5.76 6.82
C ARG A 85 -8.23 -6.12 7.26
N ILE A 86 -7.34 -6.41 6.31
CA ILE A 86 -5.95 -6.76 6.59
C ILE A 86 -5.11 -5.50 6.75
N ALA A 87 -5.22 -4.54 5.82
CA ALA A 87 -4.38 -3.34 5.76
C ALA A 87 -4.66 -2.35 6.88
N LEU A 88 -5.93 -2.22 7.30
CA LEU A 88 -6.36 -1.27 8.31
C LEU A 88 -6.63 -1.95 9.66
N GLY A 89 -6.95 -3.24 9.64
CA GLY A 89 -7.47 -3.96 10.79
C GLY A 89 -8.99 -3.83 10.92
N SER A 90 -9.57 -4.51 11.90
CA SER A 90 -11.04 -4.59 12.05
C SER A 90 -11.67 -3.30 12.56
N SER A 91 -10.89 -2.48 13.27
CA SER A 91 -11.28 -1.20 13.85
C SER A 91 -10.34 -0.05 13.45
N ARG A 92 -9.57 -0.23 12.37
CA ARG A 92 -8.54 0.70 11.88
C ARG A 92 -7.33 0.85 12.83
N GLU A 93 -7.14 -0.10 13.73
CA GLU A 93 -6.08 -0.13 14.73
C GLU A 93 -4.67 -0.01 14.13
N LYS A 94 -4.46 -0.50 12.90
CA LYS A 94 -3.15 -0.38 12.22
C LYS A 94 -2.84 1.06 11.81
N VAL A 95 -3.86 1.85 11.48
CA VAL A 95 -3.68 3.28 11.16
C VAL A 95 -3.23 4.03 12.42
N THR A 96 -3.87 3.75 13.56
CA THR A 96 -3.49 4.32 14.84
C THR A 96 -2.07 3.92 15.23
N ALA A 97 -1.68 2.65 15.06
CA ALA A 97 -0.31 2.20 15.34
C ALA A 97 0.75 2.95 14.52
N VAL A 98 0.49 3.14 13.22
CA VAL A 98 1.37 3.94 12.34
C VAL A 98 1.42 5.39 12.82
N PHE A 99 0.26 6.00 13.12
CA PHE A 99 0.18 7.38 13.58
C PHE A 99 0.87 7.59 14.93
N ASP A 100 0.73 6.69 15.89
CA ASP A 100 1.37 6.84 17.20
C ASP A 100 2.90 6.79 17.10
N ARG A 101 3.42 5.99 16.16
CA ARG A 101 4.86 5.82 15.97
C ARG A 101 5.48 6.88 15.07
N LEU A 102 4.80 7.25 13.99
CA LEU A 102 5.30 8.18 12.98
C LEU A 102 4.75 9.59 13.13
N GLY A 103 3.69 9.80 13.90
CA GLY A 103 2.88 11.03 14.05
C GLY A 103 2.40 11.64 12.73
N ASP A 104 1.97 12.90 12.81
CA ASP A 104 1.39 13.66 11.69
C ASP A 104 2.44 14.21 10.69
N CYS A 105 3.71 14.25 11.09
CA CYS A 105 4.81 14.80 10.28
C CYS A 105 6.02 13.89 10.32
N GLY A 106 6.78 13.83 9.21
CA GLY A 106 8.03 13.09 9.11
C GLY A 106 8.94 13.35 10.32
N ASN A 107 9.48 12.28 10.89
CA ASN A 107 10.25 12.36 12.14
C ASN A 107 11.49 13.27 12.00
N GLU A 108 11.98 13.47 10.77
CA GLU A 108 13.04 14.41 10.42
C GLU A 108 12.73 15.87 10.76
N TYR A 109 11.45 16.24 10.87
CA TYR A 109 11.02 17.59 11.25
C TYR A 109 10.84 17.78 12.76
N ARG A 110 10.97 16.73 13.57
CA ARG A 110 10.83 16.81 15.04
C ARG A 110 12.12 17.15 15.76
N THR A 111 13.27 17.06 15.11
CA THR A 111 14.59 17.45 15.67
C THR A 111 14.78 18.96 15.64
N MET A 112 13.92 19.69 16.33
CA MET A 112 14.16 21.04 16.84
C MET A 112 13.30 21.21 18.09
N HIS A 113 13.76 20.66 19.23
CA HIS A 113 13.62 21.16 20.62
C HIS A 113 14.02 20.04 21.60
#